data_AF-A0A816ET74-F1
#
_entry.id   AF-A0A816ET74-F1
#
_cell.length_a   1.000
_cell.length_b   1.000
_cell.length_c   1.000
_cell.angle_alpha   90.00
_cell.angle_beta   90.00
_cell.angle_gamma   90.00
#
_symmetry.space_group_name_H-M   'P 1'
#
loop_
_entity.id
_entity.type
_entity.pdbx_description
1 polymer ?
#
loop_
_entity_poly.entity_id
_entity_poly.type
_entity_poly.pdbx_seq_one_letter_code
_entity_poly.pdbx_strand_id
1 'polypeptide(L)'
;MTSEEQKGIGSDRIRGSSAVNVDLLECPICHDLLWIPIACQRCETSFCSACINRWLAANPRKCPNRCKIYIERKCPSFIVKLLAQLQLACYYQSRGCERVIPYEALETHESECDYQPQQCPGCRLEVLKKDFDNHTSGCAAIELTCQECKLVYKRVDAATTHTENICLREQIKENIRQIRQLTLQLHEMRLLLPSITKARITFNDLPMADEKSNFIPDMYRGLEWNKIYYIQRLHLEKNLLKNVHVPSLTASNSPHVALFSGKASISAENVNGIFTFISLTVYGAWNDNMQLLITGHRNSILVSKYTTVVLWCKPQLILLNWRDIDKVILQPLRGTRHPENGATIGKCNRVSQLLDLPDEVLLMICRYLQPVDVLRAFFKSTSDRLHSLILDYRTNLVLSALSYAEFRLVADELLPYLETSQLTLSNSNIPCLVEHFLSLCHQLPLNNLRKLTLNSCTNISSSFVVWLSNQSKLEDLNVYNGDLEVGA
;
A
#
# COMPACT_ATOMS: atom_id res chain seq x y z
N MET A 1 47.74 -10.96 9.77
CA MET A 1 48.27 -10.34 11.00
C MET A 1 48.27 -8.85 10.75
N THR A 2 47.61 -8.06 11.60
CA THR A 2 47.78 -6.60 11.57
C THR A 2 49.23 -6.29 11.96
N SER A 3 49.81 -5.22 11.42
CA SER A 3 51.21 -4.82 11.68
C SER A 3 51.52 -4.57 13.17
N GLU A 4 50.48 -4.45 14.00
CA GLU A 4 50.54 -4.23 15.44
C GLU A 4 50.98 -5.46 16.26
N GLU A 5 50.89 -6.69 15.73
CA GLU A 5 51.19 -7.92 16.51
C GLU A 5 52.53 -8.60 16.18
N GLN A 6 53.20 -8.17 15.10
CA GLN A 6 54.42 -8.81 14.63
C GLN A 6 55.62 -8.49 15.55
N LYS A 7 56.18 -9.53 16.18
CA LYS A 7 57.24 -9.42 17.20
C LYS A 7 58.63 -9.15 16.61
N GLY A 8 58.87 -9.52 15.34
CA GLY A 8 60.15 -9.37 14.63
C GLY A 8 60.10 -10.15 13.31
N ILE A 9 61.18 -10.10 12.52
CA ILE A 9 61.33 -10.90 11.30
C ILE A 9 62.36 -12.00 11.55
N GLY A 10 61.99 -13.26 11.37
CA GLY A 10 62.91 -14.39 11.51
C GLY A 10 64.12 -14.26 10.59
N SER A 11 65.31 -14.55 11.11
CA SER A 11 66.58 -14.44 10.36
C SER A 11 66.66 -15.44 9.18
N ASP A 12 65.88 -16.52 9.23
CA ASP A 12 65.69 -17.51 8.17
C ASP A 12 65.10 -16.91 6.88
N ARG A 13 64.51 -15.72 6.96
CA ARG A 13 63.90 -15.02 5.83
C ARG A 13 64.88 -14.16 5.03
N ILE A 14 66.10 -13.95 5.52
CA ILE A 14 67.09 -13.11 4.83
C ILE A 14 67.59 -13.81 3.55
N ARG A 15 67.64 -13.09 2.42
CA ARG A 15 68.05 -13.61 1.11
C ARG A 15 69.17 -12.74 0.53
N GLY A 16 70.40 -13.20 0.65
CA GLY A 16 71.58 -12.44 0.20
C GLY A 16 71.98 -11.35 1.21
N SER A 17 72.98 -11.63 2.03
CA SER A 17 73.49 -10.68 3.03
C SER A 17 74.95 -11.01 3.39
N SER A 18 75.84 -11.10 2.41
CA SER A 18 77.26 -11.33 2.67
C SER A 18 78.00 -10.09 3.20
N ALA A 19 77.36 -8.92 3.25
CA ALA A 19 78.00 -7.64 3.61
C ALA A 19 77.40 -6.91 4.83
N VAL A 20 76.24 -7.35 5.36
CA VAL A 20 75.58 -6.71 6.51
C VAL A 20 75.76 -7.58 7.75
N ASN A 21 76.23 -6.99 8.86
CA ASN A 21 76.31 -7.67 10.15
C ASN A 21 74.91 -7.72 10.78
N VAL A 22 74.24 -8.87 10.65
CA VAL A 22 72.85 -9.09 11.07
C VAL A 22 72.70 -9.07 12.60
N ASP A 23 73.73 -9.46 13.35
CA ASP A 23 73.71 -9.49 14.82
C ASP A 23 73.45 -8.10 15.42
N LEU A 24 73.85 -7.03 14.72
CA LEU A 24 73.60 -5.64 15.12
C LEU A 24 72.14 -5.19 14.93
N LEU A 25 71.35 -5.98 14.21
CA LEU A 25 69.97 -5.70 13.82
C LEU A 25 68.96 -6.60 14.55
N GLU A 26 69.42 -7.38 15.54
CA GLU A 26 68.57 -8.23 16.35
C GLU A 26 67.89 -7.46 17.48
N CYS A 27 66.62 -7.75 17.72
CA CYS A 27 65.90 -7.20 18.86
C CYS A 27 66.26 -7.96 20.15
N PRO A 28 66.67 -7.28 21.23
CA PRO A 28 67.02 -7.95 22.49
C PRO A 28 65.85 -8.61 23.25
N ILE A 29 64.61 -8.48 22.77
CA ILE A 29 63.41 -9.05 23.40
C ILE A 29 62.96 -10.33 22.69
N CYS A 30 62.89 -10.32 21.36
CA CYS A 30 62.44 -11.46 20.57
C CYS A 30 63.56 -12.24 19.90
N HIS A 31 64.79 -11.69 19.86
CA HIS A 31 65.96 -12.27 19.18
C HIS A 31 65.78 -12.45 17.65
N ASP A 32 64.76 -11.81 17.08
CA ASP A 32 64.53 -11.72 15.64
C ASP A 32 65.05 -10.38 15.08
N LEU A 33 65.16 -10.29 13.76
CA LEU A 33 65.47 -9.03 13.07
C LEU A 33 64.43 -7.96 13.43
N LEU A 34 64.91 -6.74 13.71
CA LEU A 34 64.10 -5.60 14.10
C LEU A 34 62.95 -5.33 13.11
N TRP A 35 61.72 -5.22 13.61
CA TRP A 35 60.53 -4.82 12.86
C TRP A 35 59.97 -3.50 13.39
N ILE A 36 59.85 -2.50 12.51
CA ILE A 36 59.46 -1.11 12.83
C ILE A 36 60.19 -0.65 14.12
N PRO A 37 61.52 -0.49 14.07
CA PRO A 37 62.33 -0.33 15.28
C PRO A 37 62.07 1.00 15.99
N ILE A 38 62.03 0.93 17.32
CA ILE A 38 61.99 2.08 18.24
C ILE A 38 63.18 1.96 19.19
N ALA A 39 63.84 3.08 19.47
CA ALA A 39 65.03 3.08 20.34
C ALA A 39 64.76 3.77 21.67
N CYS A 40 65.49 3.35 22.70
CA CYS A 40 65.53 4.10 23.95
C CYS A 40 66.48 5.29 23.82
N GLN A 41 66.06 6.50 24.20
CA GLN A 41 66.91 7.69 24.17
C GLN A 41 68.17 7.56 25.04
N ARG A 42 68.13 6.77 26.13
CA ARG A 42 69.23 6.69 27.11
C ARG A 42 70.32 5.67 26.77
N CYS A 43 69.96 4.48 26.31
CA CYS A 43 70.91 3.41 25.98
C CYS A 43 71.06 3.17 24.47
N GLU A 44 70.28 3.88 23.65
CA GLU A 44 70.27 3.78 22.17
C GLU A 44 69.92 2.40 21.59
N THR A 45 69.66 1.42 22.44
CA THR A 45 69.21 0.08 22.05
C THR A 45 67.87 0.17 21.34
N SER A 46 67.80 -0.47 20.18
CA SER A 46 66.59 -0.56 19.35
C SER A 46 65.83 -1.85 19.66
N PHE A 47 64.51 -1.77 19.63
CA PHE A 47 63.58 -2.86 19.86
C PHE A 47 62.50 -2.83 18.78
N CYS A 48 61.88 -3.97 18.46
CA CYS A 48 60.68 -3.96 17.63
C CYS A 48 59.57 -3.19 18.35
N SER A 49 58.79 -2.40 17.61
CA SER A 49 57.69 -1.59 18.19
C SER A 49 56.75 -2.43 19.07
N ALA A 50 56.25 -3.57 18.56
CA ALA A 50 55.38 -4.46 19.31
C ALA A 50 56.04 -5.07 20.57
N CYS A 51 57.35 -5.35 20.51
CA CYS A 51 58.11 -5.93 21.61
C CYS A 51 58.29 -4.93 22.76
N ILE A 52 58.69 -3.69 22.46
CA ILE A 52 58.85 -2.67 23.50
C ILE A 52 57.51 -2.25 24.11
N ASN A 53 56.46 -2.12 23.29
CA ASN A 53 55.12 -1.78 23.78
C ASN A 53 54.56 -2.86 24.72
N ARG A 54 54.71 -4.14 24.36
CA ARG A 54 54.32 -5.26 25.24
C ARG A 54 55.13 -5.27 26.54
N TRP A 55 56.43 -5.00 26.48
CA TRP A 55 57.26 -4.91 27.68
C TRP A 55 56.83 -3.78 28.61
N LEU A 56 56.56 -2.59 28.07
CA LEU A 56 56.14 -1.42 28.85
C LEU A 56 54.75 -1.57 29.47
N ALA A 57 53.86 -2.35 28.84
CA ALA A 57 52.57 -2.71 29.41
C ALA A 57 52.73 -3.54 30.71
N ALA A 58 53.69 -4.47 30.74
CA ALA A 58 54.00 -5.27 31.93
C ALA A 58 54.94 -4.56 32.93
N ASN A 59 55.80 -3.68 32.45
CA ASN A 59 56.83 -2.99 33.23
C ASN A 59 56.83 -1.48 32.94
N PRO A 60 55.89 -0.72 33.54
CA PRO A 60 55.73 0.70 33.24
C PRO A 60 57.03 1.49 33.43
N ARG A 61 57.41 2.23 32.38
CA ARG A 61 58.59 3.11 32.32
C ARG A 61 59.95 2.43 32.54
N LYS A 62 60.04 1.10 32.61
CA LYS A 62 61.34 0.40 32.75
C LYS A 62 61.85 -0.05 31.38
N CYS A 63 63.09 0.33 31.06
CA CYS A 63 63.71 -0.11 29.80
C CYS A 63 64.16 -1.58 29.91
N PRO A 64 63.93 -2.42 28.88
CA PRO A 64 64.45 -3.79 28.83
C PRO A 64 65.96 -3.86 29.01
N ASN A 65 66.71 -2.88 28.49
CA ASN A 65 68.15 -2.77 28.65
C ASN A 65 68.55 -2.00 29.94
N ARG A 66 67.81 -2.25 31.04
CA ARG A 66 68.13 -1.83 32.42
C ARG A 66 68.31 -0.32 32.67
N CYS A 67 67.80 0.55 31.80
CA CYS A 67 67.74 1.99 32.11
C CYS A 67 66.67 2.29 33.19
N LYS A 68 66.96 3.26 34.08
CA LYS A 68 66.04 3.67 35.16
C LYS A 68 64.66 4.15 34.66
N ILE A 69 64.62 4.85 33.53
CA ILE A 69 63.39 5.33 32.88
C ILE A 69 63.56 5.12 31.38
N TYR A 70 62.59 4.45 30.76
CA TYR A 70 62.47 4.37 29.31
C TYR A 70 61.95 5.70 28.76
N ILE A 71 62.68 6.26 27.80
CA ILE A 71 62.25 7.41 27.02
C ILE A 71 62.34 6.99 25.56
N GLU A 72 61.24 7.14 24.84
CA GLU A 72 61.13 6.75 23.44
C GLU A 72 61.89 7.72 22.53
N ARG A 73 62.53 7.17 21.50
CA ARG A 73 63.22 7.91 20.43
C ARG A 73 63.10 7.13 19.13
N LYS A 74 63.10 7.84 17.99
CA LYS A 74 63.22 7.24 16.66
C LYS A 74 64.51 6.41 16.55
N CYS A 75 64.42 5.24 15.91
CA CYS A 75 65.57 4.38 15.67
C CYS A 75 66.76 5.16 15.04
N PRO A 76 68.00 4.94 15.49
CA PRO A 76 69.19 5.52 14.88
C PRO A 76 69.23 5.30 13.36
N SER A 77 69.54 6.36 12.61
CA SER A 77 69.52 6.34 11.14
C SER A 77 70.45 5.31 10.52
N PHE A 78 71.56 4.97 11.19
CA PHE A 78 72.46 3.91 10.76
C PHE A 78 71.80 2.52 10.77
N ILE A 79 71.02 2.18 11.81
CA ILE A 79 70.29 0.91 11.89
C ILE A 79 69.23 0.84 10.79
N VAL A 80 68.48 1.93 10.58
CA VAL A 80 67.49 2.01 9.50
C VAL A 80 68.13 1.79 8.12
N LYS A 81 69.30 2.40 7.85
CA LYS A 81 70.05 2.21 6.60
C LYS A 81 70.53 0.78 6.41
N LEU A 82 71.00 0.12 7.46
CA LEU A 82 71.40 -1.29 7.40
C LEU A 82 70.20 -2.21 7.14
N LEU A 83 69.05 -1.97 7.79
CA LEU A 83 67.82 -2.70 7.53
C LEU A 83 67.37 -2.55 6.08
N ALA A 84 67.44 -1.34 5.52
CA ALA A 84 67.07 -1.06 4.13
C ALA A 84 67.93 -1.81 3.09
N GLN A 85 69.14 -2.24 3.44
CA GLN A 85 70.00 -3.04 2.55
C GLN A 85 69.59 -4.52 2.50
N LEU A 86 68.73 -4.98 3.42
CA LEU A 86 68.31 -6.37 3.48
C LEU A 86 67.25 -6.68 2.43
N GLN A 87 67.41 -7.86 1.85
CA GLN A 87 66.45 -8.51 0.97
C GLN A 87 65.83 -9.69 1.74
N LEU A 88 64.50 -9.75 1.78
CA LEU A 88 63.76 -10.67 2.64
C LEU A 88 62.78 -11.50 1.81
N ALA A 89 62.71 -12.79 2.06
CA ALA A 89 61.63 -13.63 1.55
C ALA A 89 60.30 -13.25 2.22
N CYS A 90 59.22 -13.29 1.44
CA CYS A 90 57.86 -13.09 1.93
C CYS A 90 57.52 -14.05 3.08
N TYR A 91 56.76 -13.59 4.09
CA TYR A 91 56.23 -14.46 5.15
C TYR A 91 55.44 -15.66 4.61
N TYR A 92 54.74 -15.48 3.48
CA TYR A 92 53.96 -16.53 2.83
C TYR A 92 54.78 -17.41 1.87
N GLN A 93 56.12 -17.47 2.02
CA GLN A 93 56.97 -18.34 1.18
C GLN A 93 56.56 -19.81 1.26
N SER A 94 56.21 -20.31 2.44
CA SER A 94 55.70 -21.68 2.64
C SER A 94 54.37 -21.97 1.93
N ARG A 95 53.64 -20.92 1.53
CA ARG A 95 52.38 -21.01 0.79
C ARG A 95 52.56 -20.80 -0.72
N GLY A 96 53.79 -20.54 -1.18
CA GLY A 96 54.13 -20.40 -2.61
C GLY A 96 54.54 -18.99 -3.05
N CYS A 97 54.69 -18.01 -2.15
CA CYS A 97 55.24 -16.71 -2.54
C CYS A 97 56.77 -16.77 -2.67
N GLU A 98 57.29 -16.76 -3.90
CA GLU A 98 58.73 -16.80 -4.17
C GLU A 98 59.40 -15.41 -4.20
N ARG A 99 58.64 -14.34 -3.93
CA ARG A 99 59.16 -12.97 -4.01
C ARG A 99 60.18 -12.70 -2.89
N VAL A 100 61.27 -12.05 -3.29
CA VAL A 100 62.26 -11.45 -2.40
C VAL A 100 62.06 -9.93 -2.43
N ILE A 101 61.81 -9.33 -1.28
CA ILE A 101 61.36 -7.95 -1.12
C ILE A 101 62.36 -7.18 -0.25
N PRO A 102 62.69 -5.92 -0.59
CA PRO A 102 63.45 -5.03 0.29
C PRO A 102 62.72 -4.81 1.62
N TYR A 103 63.47 -4.65 2.73
CA TYR A 103 62.91 -4.42 4.06
C TYR A 103 61.82 -3.32 4.09
N GLU A 104 62.05 -2.20 3.41
CA GLU A 104 61.13 -1.05 3.39
C GLU A 104 59.78 -1.35 2.72
N ALA A 105 59.74 -2.28 1.76
CA ALA A 105 58.54 -2.65 1.01
C ALA A 105 57.88 -3.93 1.54
N LEU A 106 58.36 -4.49 2.65
CA LEU A 106 57.89 -5.77 3.15
C LEU A 106 56.44 -5.69 3.66
N GLU A 107 56.10 -4.64 4.42
CA GLU A 107 54.76 -4.47 4.99
C GLU A 107 53.69 -4.29 3.89
N THR A 108 54.00 -3.48 2.89
CA THR A 108 53.11 -3.24 1.75
C THR A 108 52.94 -4.52 0.94
N HIS A 109 54.02 -5.25 0.68
CA HIS A 109 53.91 -6.53 0.00
C HIS A 109 53.08 -7.57 0.78
N GLU A 110 53.33 -7.76 2.08
CA GLU A 110 52.66 -8.82 2.87
C GLU A 110 51.19 -8.53 3.15
N SER A 111 50.80 -7.26 3.20
CA SER A 111 49.38 -6.86 3.28
C SER A 111 48.65 -7.03 1.95
N GLU A 112 49.37 -7.02 0.83
CA GLU A 112 48.79 -7.17 -0.50
C GLU A 112 49.00 -8.56 -1.13
N CYS A 113 49.81 -9.42 -0.51
CA CYS A 113 50.30 -10.67 -1.08
C CYS A 113 49.18 -11.62 -1.50
N ASP A 114 49.28 -12.10 -2.74
CA ASP A 114 48.37 -13.08 -3.36
C ASP A 114 48.27 -14.42 -2.61
N TYR A 115 49.30 -14.75 -1.82
CA TYR A 115 49.40 -15.99 -1.02
C TYR A 115 48.97 -15.82 0.44
N GLN A 116 48.48 -14.64 0.80
CA GLN A 116 47.88 -14.41 2.10
C GLN A 116 46.58 -15.22 2.24
N PRO A 117 46.36 -15.97 3.34
CA PRO A 117 45.07 -16.59 3.61
C PRO A 117 43.99 -15.54 3.85
N GLN A 118 42.82 -15.83 3.31
CA GLN A 118 41.57 -15.16 3.64
C GLN A 118 40.52 -16.21 3.98
N GLN A 119 39.74 -15.94 5.02
CA GLN A 119 38.67 -16.82 5.43
C GLN A 119 37.41 -16.53 4.62
N CYS A 120 36.83 -17.56 4.00
CA CYS A 120 35.56 -17.40 3.29
C CYS A 120 34.44 -17.01 4.27
N PRO A 121 33.64 -15.96 4.01
CA PRO A 121 32.54 -15.55 4.90
C PRO A 121 31.42 -16.61 4.98
N GLY A 122 31.26 -17.45 3.95
CA GLY A 122 30.26 -18.52 3.92
C GLY A 122 30.75 -19.80 4.59
N CYS A 123 31.66 -20.52 3.93
CA CYS A 123 32.08 -21.86 4.36
C CYS A 123 33.18 -21.86 5.44
N ARG A 124 33.73 -20.69 5.80
CA ARG A 124 34.83 -20.50 6.77
C ARG A 124 36.15 -21.19 6.43
N LEU A 125 36.30 -21.75 5.23
CA LEU A 125 37.56 -22.29 4.74
C LEU A 125 38.57 -21.17 4.50
N GLU A 126 39.83 -21.43 4.85
CA GLU A 126 40.94 -20.56 4.47
C GLU A 126 41.30 -20.80 3.00
N VAL A 127 41.29 -19.74 2.21
CA VAL A 127 41.62 -19.74 0.78
C VAL A 127 42.70 -18.68 0.54
N LEU A 128 43.61 -18.92 -0.40
CA LEU A 128 44.61 -17.91 -0.76
C LEU A 128 43.93 -16.72 -1.45
N LYS A 129 44.42 -15.51 -1.21
CA LYS A 129 43.86 -14.27 -1.78
C LYS A 129 43.69 -14.34 -3.31
N LYS A 130 44.66 -14.93 -4.03
CA LYS A 130 44.56 -15.14 -5.49
C LYS A 130 43.40 -16.03 -5.94
N ASP A 131 42.99 -16.97 -5.10
CA ASP A 131 41.94 -17.95 -5.40
C ASP A 131 40.60 -17.57 -4.75
N PHE A 132 40.58 -16.49 -3.96
CA PHE A 132 39.44 -16.08 -3.15
C PHE A 132 38.23 -15.71 -3.99
N ASP A 133 38.41 -14.96 -5.07
CA ASP A 133 37.32 -14.56 -5.98
C ASP A 133 36.71 -15.77 -6.70
N ASN A 134 37.55 -16.72 -7.12
CA ASN A 134 37.09 -17.95 -7.76
C ASN A 134 36.30 -18.81 -6.76
N HIS A 135 36.83 -18.99 -5.55
CA HIS A 135 36.15 -19.72 -4.49
C HIS A 135 34.80 -19.07 -4.12
N THR A 136 34.77 -17.76 -3.85
CA THR A 136 33.54 -17.05 -3.45
C THR A 136 32.48 -17.07 -4.55
N SER A 137 32.90 -17.01 -5.82
CA SER A 137 32.04 -17.15 -6.99
C SER A 137 31.41 -18.53 -7.13
N GLY A 138 31.98 -19.59 -6.56
CA GLY A 138 31.42 -20.94 -6.55
C GLY A 138 30.91 -21.42 -5.18
N CYS A 139 31.13 -20.66 -4.11
CA CYS A 139 30.89 -21.12 -2.75
C CYS A 139 29.39 -21.29 -2.45
N ALA A 140 29.00 -22.54 -2.16
CA ALA A 140 27.61 -22.90 -1.86
C ALA A 140 27.08 -22.28 -0.56
N ALA A 141 27.95 -22.03 0.41
CA ALA A 141 27.60 -21.50 1.72
C ALA A 141 27.59 -19.96 1.79
N ILE A 142 27.93 -19.26 0.69
CA ILE A 142 27.92 -17.80 0.67
C ILE A 142 26.47 -17.28 0.71
N GLU A 143 26.25 -16.25 1.52
CA GLU A 143 24.96 -15.57 1.57
C GLU A 143 24.86 -14.57 0.41
N LEU A 144 23.74 -14.63 -0.29
CA LEU A 144 23.36 -13.78 -1.39
C LEU A 144 22.19 -12.92 -0.94
N THR A 145 22.18 -11.66 -1.37
CA THR A 145 21.07 -10.74 -1.15
C THR A 145 20.36 -10.51 -2.47
N CYS A 146 19.07 -10.80 -2.51
CA CYS A 146 18.25 -10.48 -3.68
C CYS A 146 18.17 -8.96 -3.86
N GLN A 147 18.45 -8.46 -5.05
CA GLN A 147 18.36 -7.03 -5.34
C GLN A 147 16.91 -6.52 -5.33
N GLU A 148 15.96 -7.39 -5.64
CA GLU A 148 14.55 -7.09 -5.83
C GLU A 148 13.75 -7.14 -4.53
N CYS A 149 13.85 -8.24 -3.78
CA CYS A 149 13.10 -8.43 -2.53
C CYS A 149 13.92 -8.21 -1.25
N LYS A 150 15.24 -7.96 -1.38
CA LYS A 150 16.19 -7.79 -0.26
C LYS A 150 16.32 -8.97 0.70
N LEU A 151 15.76 -10.14 0.36
CA LEU A 151 15.92 -11.36 1.13
C LEU A 151 17.37 -11.85 1.06
N VAL A 152 17.92 -12.23 2.22
CA VAL A 152 19.24 -12.86 2.35
C VAL A 152 19.06 -14.38 2.43
N TYR A 153 19.80 -15.12 1.61
CA TYR A 153 19.75 -16.58 1.58
C TYR A 153 21.10 -17.17 1.15
N LYS A 154 21.38 -18.42 1.51
CA LYS A 154 22.61 -19.09 1.05
C LYS A 154 22.47 -19.56 -0.38
N ARG A 155 23.56 -19.54 -1.15
CA ARG A 155 23.59 -19.99 -2.54
C ARG A 155 23.05 -21.41 -2.72
N VAL A 156 23.41 -22.34 -1.83
CA VAL A 156 22.92 -23.73 -1.86
C VAL A 156 21.40 -23.82 -1.70
N ASP A 157 20.83 -22.90 -0.94
CA ASP A 157 19.40 -22.89 -0.63
C ASP A 157 18.58 -22.12 -1.66
N ALA A 158 19.21 -21.43 -2.62
CA ALA A 158 18.55 -20.54 -3.58
C ALA A 158 17.32 -21.15 -4.27
N ALA A 159 17.40 -22.42 -4.68
CA ALA A 159 16.31 -23.14 -5.34
C ALA A 159 15.09 -23.39 -4.42
N THR A 160 15.29 -23.39 -3.10
CA THR A 160 14.25 -23.65 -2.09
C THR A 160 13.78 -22.38 -1.39
N THR A 161 14.70 -21.50 -1.00
CA THR A 161 14.43 -20.31 -0.18
C THR A 161 14.18 -19.05 -1.00
N HIS A 162 14.56 -19.03 -2.28
CA HIS A 162 14.40 -17.85 -3.14
C HIS A 162 14.00 -18.25 -4.57
N THR A 163 12.80 -18.82 -4.70
CA THR A 163 12.14 -18.99 -6.01
C THR A 163 11.48 -17.68 -6.47
N GLU A 164 11.13 -17.58 -7.75
CA GLU A 164 10.40 -16.43 -8.31
C GLU A 164 9.13 -16.10 -7.50
N ASN A 165 8.36 -17.12 -7.13
CA ASN A 165 7.16 -16.96 -6.31
C ASN A 165 7.47 -16.42 -4.90
N ILE A 166 8.55 -16.87 -4.27
CA ILE A 166 8.95 -16.39 -2.94
C ILE A 166 9.45 -14.94 -3.03
N CYS A 167 10.24 -14.61 -4.04
CA CYS A 167 10.72 -13.25 -4.30
C CYS A 167 9.54 -12.28 -4.48
N LEU A 168 8.57 -12.63 -5.34
CA LEU A 168 7.36 -11.82 -5.57
C LEU A 168 6.54 -11.64 -4.28
N ARG A 169 6.38 -12.70 -3.47
CA ARG A 169 5.68 -12.61 -2.18
C ARG A 169 6.36 -11.63 -1.22
N GLU A 170 7.68 -11.64 -1.13
CA GLU A 170 8.43 -10.70 -0.27
C GLU A 170 8.35 -9.26 -0.80
N GLN A 171 8.41 -9.04 -2.11
CA GLN A 171 8.17 -7.71 -2.70
C GLN A 171 6.77 -7.18 -2.38
N ILE A 172 5.73 -8.02 -2.49
CA ILE A 172 4.36 -7.62 -2.17
C ILE A 172 4.25 -7.23 -0.69
N LYS A 173 4.88 -7.98 0.23
CA LYS A 173 4.90 -7.63 1.65
C LYS A 173 5.52 -6.27 1.90
N GLU A 174 6.63 -5.97 1.23
CA GLU A 174 7.30 -4.68 1.38
C GLU A 174 6.46 -3.53 0.78
N ASN A 175 5.86 -3.73 -0.39
CA ASN A 175 4.93 -2.76 -0.98
C ASN A 175 3.73 -2.48 -0.05
N ILE A 176 3.17 -3.51 0.60
CA ILE A 176 2.09 -3.34 1.58
C ILE A 176 2.55 -2.50 2.77
N ARG A 177 3.78 -2.70 3.28
CA ARG A 177 4.34 -1.87 4.35
C ARG A 177 4.48 -0.41 3.93
N GLN A 178 5.03 -0.17 2.74
CA GLN A 178 5.18 1.18 2.20
C GLN A 178 3.82 1.87 2.02
N ILE A 179 2.82 1.17 1.49
CA ILE A 179 1.45 1.70 1.36
C ILE A 179 0.87 2.07 2.73
N ARG A 180 1.05 1.23 3.76
CA ARG A 180 0.60 1.54 5.12
C ARG A 180 1.28 2.79 5.66
N GLN A 181 2.58 2.92 5.46
CA GLN A 181 3.34 4.09 5.90
C GLN A 181 2.88 5.37 5.18
N LEU A 182 2.71 5.32 3.86
CA LEU A 182 2.15 6.42 3.07
C LEU A 182 0.73 6.80 3.52
N THR A 183 -0.10 5.81 3.87
CA THR A 183 -1.45 6.04 4.37
C THR A 183 -1.44 6.78 5.71
N LEU A 184 -0.51 6.42 6.61
CA LEU A 184 -0.33 7.12 7.89
C LEU A 184 0.18 8.54 7.67
N GLN A 185 1.16 8.74 6.79
CA GLN A 185 1.65 10.08 6.43
C GLN A 185 0.55 10.95 5.82
N LEU A 186 -0.29 10.39 4.94
CA LEU A 186 -1.46 11.09 4.40
C LEU A 186 -2.48 11.44 5.49
N HIS A 187 -2.65 10.57 6.50
CA HIS A 187 -3.50 10.85 7.65
C HIS A 187 -2.95 11.99 8.51
N GLU A 188 -1.67 11.96 8.86
CA GLU A 188 -0.99 13.02 9.62
C GLU A 188 -1.01 14.36 8.87
N MET A 189 -0.73 14.34 7.56
CA MET A 189 -0.77 15.54 6.73
C MET A 189 -2.19 16.13 6.64
N ARG A 190 -3.24 15.30 6.71
CA ARG A 190 -4.63 15.78 6.81
C ARG A 190 -4.93 16.46 8.14
N LEU A 191 -4.28 16.05 9.24
CA LEU A 191 -4.44 16.67 10.56
C LEU A 191 -3.73 18.02 10.67
N LEU A 192 -2.72 18.27 9.82
CA LEU A 192 -1.92 19.50 9.81
C LEU A 192 -2.43 20.57 8.83
N LEU A 193 -3.39 20.23 7.95
CA LEU A 193 -4.07 21.23 7.13
C LEU A 193 -4.92 22.12 8.06
N PRO A 194 -4.78 23.47 8.04
CA PRO A 194 -5.69 24.34 8.78
C PRO A 194 -7.09 23.98 8.31
N SER A 195 -7.99 23.73 9.26
CA SER A 195 -9.38 23.34 9.04
C SER A 195 -9.95 24.06 7.83
N ILE A 196 -9.85 23.44 6.65
CA ILE A 196 -10.65 23.83 5.51
C ILE A 196 -12.03 23.41 5.97
N THR A 197 -12.73 24.32 6.64
CA THR A 197 -14.15 24.22 6.88
C THR A 197 -14.77 24.26 5.50
N LYS A 198 -14.77 23.12 4.80
CA LYS A 198 -15.69 22.83 3.72
C LYS A 198 -17.07 22.90 4.35
N ALA A 199 -17.58 24.10 4.50
CA ALA A 199 -18.93 24.35 4.97
C ALA A 199 -19.85 23.99 3.81
N ARG A 200 -20.19 22.71 3.68
CA ARG A 200 -21.25 22.26 2.78
C ARG A 200 -22.56 22.74 3.39
N ILE A 201 -23.13 23.79 2.81
CA ILE A 201 -24.44 24.32 3.21
C ILE A 201 -25.52 23.38 2.65
N THR A 202 -26.29 22.74 3.54
CA THR A 202 -27.30 21.74 3.16
C THR A 202 -28.73 22.12 3.56
N PHE A 203 -28.92 23.19 4.33
CA PHE A 203 -30.24 23.66 4.82
C PHE A 203 -31.03 22.63 5.64
N ASN A 204 -30.41 21.52 6.03
CA ASN A 204 -31.06 20.43 6.79
C ASN A 204 -31.43 20.84 8.22
N ASP A 205 -30.69 21.80 8.78
CA ASP A 205 -30.74 22.32 10.14
C ASP A 205 -31.62 23.57 10.27
N LEU A 206 -32.30 23.99 9.21
CA LEU A 206 -33.30 25.04 9.30
C LEU A 206 -34.49 24.56 10.16
N PRO A 207 -35.11 25.45 10.96
CA PRO A 207 -36.24 25.09 11.80
C PRO A 207 -37.44 24.63 10.95
N MET A 208 -38.34 23.84 11.55
CA MET A 208 -39.52 23.36 10.82
C MET A 208 -40.35 24.56 10.34
N ALA A 209 -40.40 24.76 9.03
CA ALA A 209 -41.30 25.74 8.43
C ALA A 209 -42.77 25.29 8.57
N ASP A 210 -43.64 26.21 8.97
CA ASP A 210 -45.10 26.07 8.87
C ASP A 210 -45.53 25.93 7.39
N GLU A 211 -46.82 25.83 7.10
CA GLU A 211 -47.35 25.81 5.71
C GLU A 211 -46.99 27.06 4.87
N LYS A 212 -46.28 28.05 5.44
CA LYS A 212 -45.82 29.30 4.80
C LYS A 212 -44.31 29.30 4.57
N SER A 213 -43.85 30.05 3.56
CA SER A 213 -42.42 30.27 3.30
C SER A 213 -41.77 31.12 4.40
N ASN A 214 -40.65 30.66 4.96
CA ASN A 214 -39.88 31.39 5.98
C ASN A 214 -38.60 31.99 5.41
N PHE A 215 -38.10 33.09 5.97
CA PHE A 215 -36.79 33.65 5.59
C PHE A 215 -35.65 32.82 6.17
N ILE A 216 -34.55 32.68 5.42
CA ILE A 216 -33.33 32.08 5.95
C ILE A 216 -32.80 32.97 7.10
N PRO A 217 -32.39 32.39 8.24
CA PRO A 217 -31.84 33.16 9.35
C PRO A 217 -30.64 34.03 8.93
N ASP A 218 -30.52 35.20 9.56
CA ASP A 218 -29.37 36.09 9.36
C ASP A 218 -28.07 35.37 9.70
N MET A 219 -27.02 35.62 8.90
CA MET A 219 -25.71 35.00 9.06
C MET A 219 -25.71 33.47 9.03
N TYR A 220 -26.69 32.84 8.37
CA TYR A 220 -26.79 31.39 8.26
C TYR A 220 -25.53 30.80 7.61
N ARG A 221 -24.84 29.94 8.39
CA ARG A 221 -23.54 29.33 8.03
C ARG A 221 -22.45 30.36 7.68
N GLY A 222 -22.50 31.53 8.30
CA GLY A 222 -21.50 32.60 8.13
C GLY A 222 -21.69 33.45 6.88
N LEU A 223 -22.82 33.30 6.19
CA LEU A 223 -23.19 34.12 5.03
C LEU A 223 -24.47 34.90 5.32
N GLU A 224 -24.50 36.14 4.85
CA GLU A 224 -25.71 36.95 4.78
C GLU A 224 -26.50 36.58 3.53
N TRP A 225 -27.76 36.18 3.73
CA TRP A 225 -28.63 35.66 2.69
C TRP A 225 -29.76 36.65 2.37
N ASN A 226 -29.74 37.22 1.18
CA ASN A 226 -30.68 38.27 0.78
C ASN A 226 -31.76 37.75 -0.18
N LYS A 227 -33.03 38.04 0.14
CA LYS A 227 -34.24 37.75 -0.66
C LYS A 227 -34.50 36.25 -0.92
N ILE A 228 -34.07 35.39 0.00
CA ILE A 228 -34.25 33.95 -0.09
C ILE A 228 -35.16 33.44 1.02
N TYR A 229 -36.07 32.54 0.64
CA TYR A 229 -36.99 31.88 1.55
C TYR A 229 -36.68 30.39 1.57
N TYR A 230 -37.17 29.66 2.56
CA TYR A 230 -37.17 28.21 2.55
C TYR A 230 -38.56 27.67 2.86
N ILE A 231 -38.85 26.50 2.31
CA ILE A 231 -40.05 25.73 2.60
C ILE A 231 -39.64 24.27 2.80
N GLN A 232 -40.45 23.51 3.53
CA GLN A 232 -40.29 22.06 3.54
C GLN A 232 -40.67 21.46 2.18
N ARG A 233 -39.87 20.50 1.72
CA ARG A 233 -40.08 19.81 0.46
C ARG A 233 -41.46 19.16 0.34
N LEU A 234 -41.98 18.61 1.44
CA LEU A 234 -43.32 18.01 1.52
C LEU A 234 -44.45 19.06 1.35
N HIS A 235 -44.21 20.30 1.77
CA HIS A 235 -45.17 21.40 1.63
C HIS A 235 -45.09 22.07 0.26
N LEU A 236 -43.93 21.99 -0.42
CA LEU A 236 -43.79 22.36 -1.84
C LEU A 236 -44.75 21.55 -2.74
N GLU A 237 -44.98 20.28 -2.39
CA GLU A 237 -45.86 19.37 -3.12
C GLU A 237 -47.36 19.63 -2.85
N LYS A 238 -47.69 20.26 -1.71
CA LYS A 238 -49.08 20.52 -1.28
C LYS A 238 -49.57 21.94 -1.59
N ASN A 239 -48.72 22.97 -1.49
CA ASN A 239 -49.10 24.36 -1.75
C ASN A 239 -48.93 24.73 -3.23
N LEU A 240 -49.82 24.16 -4.04
CA LEU A 240 -50.11 24.68 -5.37
C LEU A 240 -50.85 26.01 -5.22
N LEU A 241 -50.24 27.10 -5.69
CA LEU A 241 -50.85 28.32 -6.28
C LEU A 241 -50.07 29.59 -5.88
N LYS A 242 -49.25 30.11 -6.81
CA LYS A 242 -49.35 31.46 -7.42
C LYS A 242 -48.05 31.87 -8.14
N ASN A 243 -48.21 32.29 -9.39
CA ASN A 243 -47.36 33.10 -10.29
C ASN A 243 -45.97 33.57 -9.82
N VAL A 244 -44.98 32.66 -9.74
CA VAL A 244 -43.60 33.08 -9.45
C VAL A 244 -42.58 32.20 -10.20
N HIS A 245 -41.63 32.82 -10.91
CA HIS A 245 -40.48 32.13 -11.51
C HIS A 245 -39.42 31.85 -10.43
N VAL A 246 -39.20 30.59 -10.07
CA VAL A 246 -38.34 30.23 -8.93
C VAL A 246 -37.41 29.08 -9.29
N PRO A 247 -36.08 29.30 -9.34
CA PRO A 247 -35.11 28.22 -9.16
C PRO A 247 -35.22 27.64 -7.74
N SER A 248 -34.49 26.58 -7.40
CA SER A 248 -34.50 26.01 -6.04
C SER A 248 -33.11 25.53 -5.70
N LEU A 249 -32.65 25.87 -4.50
CA LEU A 249 -31.38 25.43 -3.94
C LEU A 249 -31.69 24.33 -2.93
N THR A 250 -31.06 23.17 -3.11
CA THR A 250 -31.20 22.06 -2.18
C THR A 250 -29.94 21.21 -2.19
N ALA A 251 -29.62 20.62 -1.03
CA ALA A 251 -28.80 19.42 -1.04
C ALA A 251 -29.69 18.24 -1.43
N SER A 252 -29.16 17.27 -2.19
CA SER A 252 -29.91 16.11 -2.73
C SER A 252 -30.87 15.44 -1.73
N ASN A 253 -30.51 15.45 -0.44
CA ASN A 253 -31.22 14.76 0.63
C ASN A 253 -31.91 15.70 1.63
N SER A 254 -31.96 17.02 1.37
CA SER A 254 -32.52 17.96 2.34
C SER A 254 -34.04 17.85 2.45
N PRO A 255 -34.61 17.91 3.67
CA PRO A 255 -36.04 18.07 3.88
C PRO A 255 -36.51 19.50 3.58
N HIS A 256 -35.58 20.47 3.51
CA HIS A 256 -35.86 21.87 3.21
C HIS A 256 -35.34 22.24 1.82
N VAL A 257 -36.10 23.10 1.14
CA VAL A 257 -35.72 23.67 -0.15
C VAL A 257 -35.69 25.17 0.02
N ALA A 258 -34.56 25.78 -0.31
CA ALA A 258 -34.48 27.23 -0.38
C ALA A 258 -35.04 27.70 -1.73
N LEU A 259 -36.10 28.48 -1.66
CA LEU A 259 -36.88 29.02 -2.75
C LEU A 259 -36.53 30.48 -3.00
N PHE A 260 -36.59 30.83 -4.27
CA PHE A 260 -36.39 32.15 -4.82
C PHE A 260 -37.76 32.80 -5.04
N SER A 261 -37.83 34.12 -5.19
CA SER A 261 -39.09 34.77 -5.59
C SER A 261 -38.91 35.60 -6.84
N GLY A 262 -39.65 35.27 -7.90
CA GLY A 262 -40.37 36.26 -8.71
C GLY A 262 -39.52 37.15 -9.59
N LYS A 263 -38.48 36.59 -10.23
CA LYS A 263 -37.48 37.34 -11.03
C LYS A 263 -36.50 38.20 -10.21
N ALA A 264 -36.56 38.16 -8.89
CA ALA A 264 -35.56 38.85 -8.06
C ALA A 264 -34.26 38.04 -7.99
N SER A 265 -33.12 38.74 -8.11
CA SER A 265 -31.80 38.16 -7.82
C SER A 265 -31.65 37.94 -6.32
N ILE A 266 -31.10 36.79 -5.94
CA ILE A 266 -30.66 36.53 -4.56
C ILE A 266 -29.16 36.70 -4.46
N SER A 267 -28.66 36.96 -3.25
CA SER A 267 -27.24 36.98 -3.00
C SER A 267 -26.87 36.36 -1.67
N ALA A 268 -25.72 35.69 -1.65
CA ALA A 268 -25.05 35.22 -0.46
C ALA A 268 -23.71 35.94 -0.33
N GLU A 269 -23.48 36.60 0.80
CA GLU A 269 -22.34 37.49 1.03
C GLU A 269 -21.63 37.15 2.34
N ASN A 270 -20.31 37.20 2.35
CA ASN A 270 -19.51 37.15 3.56
C ASN A 270 -19.05 38.58 3.88
N VAL A 271 -19.76 39.26 4.78
CA VAL A 271 -19.54 40.68 5.12
C VAL A 271 -18.11 40.95 5.62
N ASN A 272 -17.48 39.97 6.25
CA ASN A 272 -16.20 40.13 6.95
C ASN A 272 -15.06 39.31 6.33
N GLY A 273 -15.22 38.77 5.12
CA GLY A 273 -14.18 37.95 4.52
C GLY A 273 -14.45 37.47 3.10
N ILE A 274 -13.50 36.71 2.57
CA ILE A 274 -13.60 36.06 1.26
C ILE A 274 -13.86 34.57 1.41
N PHE A 275 -14.42 33.95 0.37
CA PHE A 275 -14.60 32.51 0.30
C PHE A 275 -14.31 31.96 -1.09
N THR A 276 -14.10 30.64 -1.15
CA THR A 276 -13.99 29.90 -2.41
C THR A 276 -15.33 29.22 -2.70
N PHE A 277 -15.95 29.54 -3.82
CA PHE A 277 -17.20 28.96 -4.29
C PHE A 277 -16.94 27.80 -5.25
N ILE A 278 -16.91 26.60 -4.69
CA ILE A 278 -16.53 25.36 -5.40
C ILE A 278 -17.66 24.91 -6.33
N SER A 279 -18.86 24.76 -5.80
CA SER A 279 -19.98 24.17 -6.53
C SER A 279 -21.33 24.50 -5.89
N LEU A 280 -22.42 24.41 -6.66
CA LEU A 280 -23.78 24.52 -6.14
C LEU A 280 -24.70 23.49 -6.79
N THR A 281 -25.75 23.06 -6.07
CA THR A 281 -26.80 22.19 -6.60
C THR A 281 -28.11 22.96 -6.72
N VAL A 282 -28.67 22.99 -7.93
CA VAL A 282 -29.85 23.80 -8.27
C VAL A 282 -30.77 23.07 -9.25
N TYR A 283 -32.07 23.38 -9.19
CA TYR A 283 -33.08 22.94 -10.15
C TYR A 283 -34.18 23.99 -10.32
N GLY A 284 -35.05 23.83 -11.31
CA GLY A 284 -36.25 24.66 -11.47
C GLY A 284 -37.41 24.16 -10.60
N ALA A 285 -38.05 25.04 -9.83
CA ALA A 285 -39.20 24.66 -8.98
C ALA A 285 -40.51 24.54 -9.77
N TRP A 286 -40.76 25.50 -10.67
CA TRP A 286 -42.03 25.64 -11.40
C TRP A 286 -41.87 25.82 -12.92
N ASN A 287 -40.63 25.94 -13.43
CA ASN A 287 -40.37 26.18 -14.85
C ASN A 287 -39.37 25.17 -15.41
N ASP A 288 -39.62 24.76 -16.64
CA ASP A 288 -38.65 24.06 -17.48
C ASP A 288 -37.70 25.04 -18.16
N ASN A 289 -36.51 24.53 -18.47
CA ASN A 289 -35.49 25.21 -19.28
C ASN A 289 -35.19 26.64 -18.80
N MET A 290 -35.11 26.84 -17.48
CA MET A 290 -34.88 28.16 -16.91
C MET A 290 -33.41 28.54 -17.01
N GLN A 291 -33.08 29.66 -17.66
CA GLN A 291 -31.74 30.24 -17.63
C GLN A 291 -31.46 30.89 -16.27
N LEU A 292 -30.38 30.45 -15.62
CA LEU A 292 -29.85 30.97 -14.38
C LEU A 292 -28.50 31.62 -14.65
N LEU A 293 -28.40 32.91 -14.33
CA LEU A 293 -27.16 33.66 -14.33
C LEU A 293 -26.56 33.69 -12.92
N ILE A 294 -25.30 33.31 -12.81
CA ILE A 294 -24.53 33.25 -11.57
C ILE A 294 -23.39 34.26 -11.71
N THR A 295 -23.25 35.17 -10.76
CA THR A 295 -22.16 36.15 -10.74
C THR A 295 -21.44 36.15 -9.41
N GLY A 296 -20.12 36.16 -9.42
CA GLY A 296 -19.25 36.28 -8.27
C GLY A 296 -18.63 37.67 -8.23
N HIS A 297 -18.67 38.31 -7.07
CA HIS A 297 -18.17 39.66 -6.85
C HIS A 297 -17.08 39.68 -5.78
N ARG A 298 -16.26 40.72 -5.82
CA ARG A 298 -15.26 41.07 -4.80
C ARG A 298 -15.30 42.58 -4.60
N ASN A 299 -15.54 43.05 -3.39
CA ASN A 299 -15.72 44.46 -3.04
C ASN A 299 -16.71 45.16 -4.00
N SER A 300 -17.84 44.51 -4.29
CA SER A 300 -18.85 44.96 -5.27
C SER A 300 -18.43 45.01 -6.75
N ILE A 301 -17.23 44.52 -7.10
CA ILE A 301 -16.77 44.39 -8.49
C ILE A 301 -17.06 42.98 -8.99
N LEU A 302 -17.63 42.85 -10.18
CA LEU A 302 -17.84 41.56 -10.84
C LEU A 302 -16.50 40.90 -11.21
N VAL A 303 -16.21 39.72 -10.66
CA VAL A 303 -14.98 38.96 -10.92
C VAL A 303 -15.25 37.70 -11.74
N SER A 304 -16.42 37.09 -11.59
CA SER A 304 -16.73 35.82 -12.27
C SER A 304 -18.20 35.75 -12.68
N LYS A 305 -18.47 35.07 -13.81
CA LYS A 305 -19.81 34.96 -14.38
C LYS A 305 -20.00 33.58 -15.01
N TYR A 306 -21.15 32.96 -14.77
CA TYR A 306 -21.53 31.67 -15.35
C TYR A 306 -23.03 31.63 -15.60
N THR A 307 -23.45 31.11 -16.74
CA THR A 307 -24.87 30.98 -17.09
C THR A 307 -25.16 29.51 -17.38
N THR A 308 -26.26 29.00 -16.84
CA THR A 308 -26.72 27.62 -17.11
C THR A 308 -28.22 27.58 -17.37
N VAL A 309 -28.68 26.48 -17.95
CA VAL A 309 -30.11 26.15 -18.03
C VAL A 309 -30.41 25.11 -16.94
N VAL A 310 -31.37 25.41 -16.07
CA VAL A 310 -31.83 24.51 -15.01
C VAL A 310 -33.17 23.87 -15.40
N LEU A 311 -33.29 22.58 -15.12
CA LEU A 311 -34.45 21.76 -15.46
C LEU A 311 -35.41 21.63 -14.27
N TRP A 312 -36.70 21.47 -14.56
CA TRP A 312 -37.70 21.24 -13.53
C TRP A 312 -37.41 19.95 -12.75
N CYS A 313 -37.46 20.03 -11.41
CA CYS A 313 -37.31 18.92 -10.47
C CYS A 313 -36.10 17.98 -10.69
N LYS A 314 -35.07 18.42 -11.41
CA LYS A 314 -33.84 17.68 -11.65
C LYS A 314 -32.66 18.43 -11.03
N PRO A 315 -32.22 18.07 -9.80
CA PRO A 315 -31.04 18.66 -9.17
C PRO A 315 -29.80 18.51 -10.05
N GLN A 316 -29.21 19.64 -10.43
CA GLN A 316 -28.00 19.70 -11.24
C GLN A 316 -26.86 20.25 -10.40
N LEU A 317 -25.73 19.54 -10.38
CA LEU A 317 -24.49 20.01 -9.80
C LEU A 317 -23.76 20.90 -10.79
N ILE A 318 -23.49 22.14 -10.40
CA ILE A 318 -22.69 23.10 -11.16
C ILE A 318 -21.35 23.24 -10.44
N LEU A 319 -20.26 23.03 -11.17
CA LEU A 319 -18.88 23.23 -10.70
C LEU A 319 -18.38 24.59 -11.17
N LEU A 320 -17.89 25.42 -10.24
CA LEU A 320 -17.47 26.80 -10.53
C LEU A 320 -16.02 27.06 -10.11
N ASN A 321 -15.60 26.58 -8.95
CA ASN A 321 -14.23 26.73 -8.41
C ASN A 321 -13.73 28.19 -8.33
N TRP A 322 -14.62 29.15 -8.08
CA TRP A 322 -14.25 30.56 -7.98
C TRP A 322 -13.56 30.84 -6.65
N ARG A 323 -12.42 31.53 -6.68
CA ARG A 323 -11.63 31.88 -5.50
C ARG A 323 -11.73 33.38 -5.24
N ASP A 324 -11.45 33.78 -4.01
CA ASP A 324 -11.32 35.18 -3.58
C ASP A 324 -12.54 36.06 -3.88
N ILE A 325 -13.74 35.50 -3.75
CA ILE A 325 -15.00 36.26 -3.85
C ILE A 325 -15.58 36.51 -2.46
N ASP A 326 -16.28 37.62 -2.27
CA ASP A 326 -17.01 37.94 -1.03
C ASP A 326 -18.53 37.81 -1.21
N LYS A 327 -19.03 37.76 -2.45
CA LYS A 327 -20.46 37.72 -2.75
C LYS A 327 -20.76 36.90 -4.00
N VAL A 328 -21.81 36.09 -3.94
CA VAL A 328 -22.41 35.39 -5.08
C VAL A 328 -23.83 35.87 -5.28
N ILE A 329 -24.21 36.17 -6.52
CA ILE A 329 -25.57 36.57 -6.92
C ILE A 329 -26.11 35.54 -7.92
N LEU A 330 -27.31 35.03 -7.66
CA LEU A 330 -28.05 34.13 -8.54
C LEU A 330 -29.26 34.87 -9.10
N GLN A 331 -29.32 35.04 -10.42
CA GLN A 331 -30.35 35.77 -11.13
C GLN A 331 -31.07 34.86 -12.14
N PRO A 332 -32.37 34.56 -11.93
CA PRO A 332 -33.17 33.88 -12.94
C PRO A 332 -33.51 34.83 -14.10
N LEU A 333 -33.34 34.38 -15.35
CA LEU A 333 -33.56 35.21 -16.54
C LEU A 333 -34.85 34.86 -17.28
N ARG A 334 -34.93 33.65 -17.86
CA ARG A 334 -36.04 33.19 -18.72
C ARG A 334 -36.32 31.72 -18.45
N GLY A 335 -37.58 31.29 -18.49
CA GLY A 335 -37.99 29.88 -18.39
C GLY A 335 -39.45 29.72 -18.78
N THR A 336 -39.82 28.53 -19.24
CA THR A 336 -41.20 28.20 -19.61
C THR A 336 -41.91 27.56 -18.44
N ARG A 337 -43.14 28.01 -18.11
CA ARG A 337 -43.95 27.38 -17.06
C ARG A 337 -44.16 25.91 -17.40
N HIS A 338 -43.89 25.04 -16.44
CA HIS A 338 -44.16 23.62 -16.62
C HIS A 338 -45.70 23.42 -16.70
N PRO A 339 -46.24 22.82 -17.78
CA PRO A 339 -47.69 22.69 -17.96
C PRO A 339 -48.32 21.76 -16.91
N GLU A 340 -49.41 22.22 -16.31
CA GLU A 340 -50.21 21.48 -15.32
C GLU A 340 -51.02 20.39 -16.03
N ASN A 341 -50.73 19.11 -15.75
CA ASN A 341 -51.75 18.07 -15.87
C ASN A 341 -51.84 17.35 -14.52
N GLY A 342 -53.00 17.49 -13.87
CA GLY A 342 -53.38 16.63 -12.77
C GLY A 342 -53.36 15.17 -13.20
N ALA A 343 -53.03 14.30 -12.25
CA ALA A 343 -52.82 12.85 -12.36
C ALA A 343 -51.36 12.41 -12.63
N THR A 344 -50.84 11.68 -11.65
CA THR A 344 -49.51 11.09 -11.54
C THR A 344 -48.36 12.08 -11.39
N ILE A 345 -48.19 12.51 -10.14
CA ILE A 345 -46.92 12.92 -9.55
C ILE A 345 -45.83 11.98 -10.08
N GLY A 346 -45.04 12.44 -11.04
CA GLY A 346 -43.75 11.86 -11.32
C GLY A 346 -42.94 12.00 -10.05
N LYS A 347 -42.94 10.93 -9.23
CA LYS A 347 -42.12 10.83 -8.03
C LYS A 347 -40.75 11.38 -8.40
N CYS A 348 -40.33 12.48 -7.78
CA CYS A 348 -38.92 12.86 -7.81
C CYS A 348 -38.18 11.63 -7.28
N ASN A 349 -37.46 10.92 -8.16
CA ASN A 349 -36.72 9.70 -7.84
C ASN A 349 -35.78 9.98 -6.66
N ARG A 350 -36.26 9.76 -5.44
CA ARG A 350 -35.44 9.52 -4.28
C ARG A 350 -35.06 8.05 -4.40
N VAL A 351 -33.78 7.80 -4.60
CA VAL A 351 -33.23 6.49 -4.27
C VAL A 351 -33.18 6.41 -2.75
N SER A 352 -34.27 5.95 -2.16
CA SER A 352 -34.42 5.73 -0.72
C SER A 352 -34.16 4.27 -0.37
N GLN A 353 -34.34 3.38 -1.35
CA GLN A 353 -34.03 1.97 -1.32
C GLN A 353 -33.23 1.59 -2.57
N LEU A 354 -32.44 0.52 -2.51
CA LEU A 354 -31.63 0.10 -3.66
C LEU A 354 -32.48 -0.27 -4.89
N LEU A 355 -33.76 -0.65 -4.69
CA LEU A 355 -34.74 -0.93 -5.75
C LEU A 355 -35.13 0.28 -6.60
N ASP A 356 -34.90 1.48 -6.08
CA ASP A 356 -35.17 2.74 -6.78
C ASP A 356 -34.08 3.03 -7.84
N LEU A 357 -33.02 2.20 -7.92
CA LEU A 357 -31.96 2.32 -8.91
C LEU A 357 -32.42 1.82 -10.31
N PRO A 358 -31.91 2.44 -11.40
CA PRO A 358 -32.07 1.93 -12.75
C PRO A 358 -31.43 0.55 -12.92
N ASP A 359 -31.98 -0.27 -13.82
CA ASP A 359 -31.50 -1.63 -14.08
C ASP A 359 -30.03 -1.64 -14.50
N GLU A 360 -29.55 -0.63 -15.23
CA GLU A 360 -28.16 -0.52 -15.65
C GLU A 360 -27.19 -0.41 -14.46
N VAL A 361 -27.59 0.29 -13.40
CA VAL A 361 -26.78 0.48 -12.20
C VAL A 361 -26.81 -0.78 -11.32
N LEU A 362 -27.97 -1.42 -11.20
CA LEU A 362 -28.12 -2.70 -10.50
C LEU A 362 -27.30 -3.79 -11.18
N LEU A 363 -27.30 -3.85 -12.52
CA LEU A 363 -26.46 -4.75 -13.30
C LEU A 363 -24.96 -4.48 -13.08
N MET A 364 -24.54 -3.21 -13.00
CA MET A 364 -23.17 -2.87 -12.63
C MET A 364 -22.80 -3.38 -11.24
N ILE A 365 -23.66 -3.22 -10.23
CA ILE A 365 -23.42 -3.75 -8.88
C ILE A 365 -23.30 -5.29 -8.91
N CYS A 366 -24.19 -5.95 -9.64
CA CYS A 366 -24.18 -7.42 -9.80
C CYS A 366 -22.94 -7.95 -10.56
N ARG A 367 -22.27 -7.11 -11.35
CA ARG A 367 -20.99 -7.46 -12.01
C ARG A 367 -19.81 -7.51 -11.05
N TYR A 368 -19.76 -6.61 -10.07
CA TYR A 368 -18.60 -6.45 -9.18
C TYR A 368 -18.69 -7.28 -7.90
N LEU A 369 -19.88 -7.72 -7.50
CA LEU A 369 -20.10 -8.55 -6.31
C LEU A 369 -20.35 -10.01 -6.68
N GLN A 370 -19.91 -10.94 -5.81
CA GLN A 370 -20.30 -12.34 -5.95
C GLN A 370 -21.80 -12.46 -5.68
N PRO A 371 -22.53 -13.34 -6.39
CA PRO A 371 -23.96 -13.53 -6.17
C PRO A 371 -24.30 -13.78 -4.70
N VAL A 372 -23.48 -14.55 -3.99
CA VAL A 372 -23.67 -14.82 -2.55
C VAL A 372 -23.59 -13.56 -1.69
N ASP A 373 -22.73 -12.60 -2.03
CA ASP A 373 -22.56 -11.36 -1.25
C ASP A 373 -23.69 -10.37 -1.54
N VAL A 374 -24.17 -10.33 -2.79
CA VAL A 374 -25.40 -9.60 -3.15
C VAL A 374 -26.57 -10.20 -2.38
N LEU A 375 -26.74 -11.52 -2.44
CA LEU A 375 -27.81 -12.21 -1.76
C LEU A 375 -27.77 -11.97 -0.24
N ARG A 376 -26.60 -12.15 0.42
CA ARG A 376 -26.39 -11.86 1.85
C ARG A 376 -26.74 -10.44 2.25
N ALA A 377 -26.36 -9.46 1.42
CA ALA A 377 -26.59 -8.05 1.73
C ALA A 377 -28.06 -7.64 1.62
N PHE A 378 -28.88 -8.37 0.85
CA PHE A 378 -30.19 -7.88 0.42
C PHE A 378 -31.38 -8.80 0.77
N PHE A 379 -31.18 -10.00 1.33
CA PHE A 379 -32.26 -10.95 1.69
C PHE A 379 -33.34 -10.45 2.66
N LYS A 380 -33.14 -9.32 3.36
CA LYS A 380 -34.19 -8.74 4.22
C LYS A 380 -35.23 -7.88 3.46
N SER A 381 -35.02 -7.59 2.17
CA SER A 381 -35.88 -6.64 1.43
C SER A 381 -35.90 -6.83 -0.10
N THR A 382 -35.62 -8.02 -0.63
CA THR A 382 -35.57 -8.21 -2.09
C THR A 382 -36.97 -8.33 -2.70
N SER A 383 -37.24 -7.52 -3.73
CA SER A 383 -38.35 -7.74 -4.67
C SER A 383 -37.96 -8.73 -5.75
N ASP A 384 -38.94 -9.42 -6.33
CA ASP A 384 -38.82 -10.30 -7.50
C ASP A 384 -37.98 -9.72 -8.67
N ARG A 385 -37.98 -8.38 -8.83
CA ARG A 385 -37.18 -7.66 -9.84
C ARG A 385 -35.67 -7.85 -9.70
N LEU A 386 -35.12 -7.82 -8.47
CA LEU A 386 -33.68 -7.98 -8.26
C LEU A 386 -33.25 -9.44 -8.42
N HIS A 387 -34.11 -10.39 -8.00
CA HIS A 387 -33.90 -11.81 -8.24
C HIS A 387 -33.79 -12.10 -9.74
N SER A 388 -34.74 -11.60 -10.54
CA SER A 388 -34.73 -11.76 -12.00
C SER A 388 -33.45 -11.19 -12.63
N LEU A 389 -33.01 -10.00 -12.22
CA LEU A 389 -31.78 -9.36 -12.72
C LEU A 389 -30.49 -10.15 -12.38
N ILE A 390 -30.41 -10.73 -11.18
CA ILE A 390 -29.27 -11.57 -10.78
C ILE A 390 -29.23 -12.85 -11.62
N LEU A 391 -30.41 -13.44 -11.86
CA LEU A 391 -30.58 -14.70 -12.59
C LEU A 391 -30.33 -14.53 -14.09
N ASP A 392 -30.88 -13.49 -14.72
CA ASP A 392 -30.70 -13.17 -16.14
C ASP A 392 -29.24 -12.88 -16.48
N TYR A 393 -28.48 -12.30 -15.55
CA TYR A 393 -27.09 -11.91 -15.78
C TYR A 393 -26.09 -13.04 -15.53
N ARG A 394 -26.42 -14.01 -14.67
CA ARG A 394 -25.44 -15.00 -14.19
C ARG A 394 -25.58 -16.34 -14.90
N THR A 395 -24.72 -16.56 -15.89
CA THR A 395 -24.47 -17.89 -16.44
C THR A 395 -23.89 -18.85 -15.40
N ASN A 396 -23.15 -18.33 -14.42
CA ASN A 396 -22.45 -19.09 -13.39
C ASN A 396 -22.85 -18.59 -11.99
N LEU A 397 -23.37 -19.47 -11.15
CA LEU A 397 -23.78 -19.17 -9.78
C LEU A 397 -22.95 -19.97 -8.78
N VAL A 398 -22.33 -19.28 -7.82
CA VAL A 398 -21.55 -19.89 -6.75
C VAL A 398 -22.22 -19.57 -5.42
N LEU A 399 -22.69 -20.60 -4.72
CA LEU A 399 -23.30 -20.51 -3.39
C LEU A 399 -22.36 -21.15 -2.38
N SER A 400 -21.72 -20.33 -1.54
CA SER A 400 -20.75 -20.81 -0.56
C SER A 400 -20.85 -20.16 0.81
N ALA A 401 -20.59 -20.95 1.87
CA ALA A 401 -20.57 -20.51 3.27
C ALA A 401 -21.90 -19.89 3.76
N LEU A 402 -23.02 -20.51 3.43
CA LEU A 402 -24.36 -20.09 3.87
C LEU A 402 -24.66 -20.59 5.30
N SER A 403 -25.27 -19.75 6.13
CA SER A 403 -25.92 -20.16 7.38
C SER A 403 -27.24 -20.90 7.11
N TYR A 404 -27.77 -21.61 8.10
CA TYR A 404 -29.04 -22.34 7.96
C TYR A 404 -30.24 -21.44 7.59
N ALA A 405 -30.30 -20.23 8.15
CA ALA A 405 -31.37 -19.26 7.86
C ALA A 405 -31.26 -18.72 6.42
N GLU A 406 -30.06 -18.38 5.97
CA GLU A 406 -29.80 -17.91 4.60
C GLU A 406 -30.10 -19.01 3.59
N PHE A 407 -29.73 -20.25 3.91
CA PHE A 407 -30.03 -21.40 3.07
C PHE A 407 -31.53 -21.63 2.90
N ARG A 408 -32.31 -21.60 3.98
CA ARG A 408 -33.78 -21.73 3.92
C ARG A 408 -34.39 -20.69 2.99
N LEU A 409 -33.94 -19.44 3.09
CA LEU A 409 -34.43 -18.34 2.24
C LEU A 409 -34.01 -18.52 0.77
N VAL A 410 -32.76 -18.90 0.50
CA VAL A 410 -32.32 -19.24 -0.87
C VAL A 410 -33.16 -20.39 -1.45
N ALA A 411 -33.44 -21.40 -0.62
CA ALA A 411 -34.17 -22.58 -1.03
C ALA A 411 -35.65 -22.31 -1.32
N ASP A 412 -36.29 -21.46 -0.54
CA ASP A 412 -37.72 -21.17 -0.69
C ASP A 412 -37.98 -20.09 -1.77
N GLU A 413 -37.10 -19.09 -1.93
CA GLU A 413 -37.35 -17.91 -2.78
C GLU A 413 -36.61 -17.92 -4.12
N LEU A 414 -35.41 -18.50 -4.19
CA LEU A 414 -34.51 -18.35 -5.35
C LEU A 414 -34.45 -19.61 -6.22
N LEU A 415 -34.46 -20.78 -5.59
CA LEU A 415 -34.43 -22.08 -6.27
C LEU A 415 -35.50 -22.24 -7.40
N PRO A 416 -36.75 -21.78 -7.23
CA PRO A 416 -37.78 -21.94 -8.27
C PRO A 416 -37.52 -21.15 -9.56
N TYR A 417 -36.59 -20.20 -9.56
CA TYR A 417 -36.33 -19.30 -10.69
C TYR A 417 -34.94 -19.50 -11.32
N LEU A 418 -34.19 -20.51 -10.89
CA LEU A 418 -32.82 -20.74 -11.38
C LEU A 418 -32.79 -21.25 -12.83
N GLU A 419 -32.19 -20.47 -13.73
CA GLU A 419 -31.90 -20.87 -15.12
C GLU A 419 -30.40 -20.89 -15.45
N THR A 420 -29.54 -21.13 -14.46
CA THR A 420 -28.09 -20.99 -14.60
C THR A 420 -27.46 -22.12 -15.41
N SER A 421 -26.40 -21.81 -16.15
CA SER A 421 -25.64 -22.79 -16.95
C SER A 421 -24.54 -23.50 -16.15
N GLN A 422 -24.03 -22.86 -15.10
CA GLN A 422 -23.08 -23.45 -14.17
C GLN A 422 -23.52 -23.16 -12.74
N LEU A 423 -23.52 -24.18 -11.90
CA LEU A 423 -23.87 -24.09 -10.49
C LEU A 423 -22.76 -24.69 -9.64
N THR A 424 -22.25 -23.93 -8.67
CA THR A 424 -21.29 -24.40 -7.68
C THR A 424 -21.86 -24.24 -6.28
N LEU A 425 -21.98 -25.34 -5.55
CA LEU A 425 -22.45 -25.38 -4.16
C LEU A 425 -21.29 -25.78 -3.26
N SER A 426 -21.00 -24.99 -2.23
CA SER A 426 -19.86 -25.25 -1.34
C SER A 426 -20.14 -24.79 0.08
N ASN A 427 -20.48 -25.71 0.99
CA ASN A 427 -20.69 -25.36 2.40
C ASN A 427 -19.83 -26.21 3.34
N SER A 428 -18.66 -25.68 3.69
CA SER A 428 -17.74 -26.32 4.64
C SER A 428 -18.24 -26.31 6.09
N ASN A 429 -19.13 -25.37 6.43
CA ASN A 429 -19.59 -25.20 7.82
C ASN A 429 -20.76 -26.12 8.17
N ILE A 430 -21.63 -26.42 7.19
CA ILE A 430 -22.78 -27.32 7.38
C ILE A 430 -22.99 -28.16 6.10
N PRO A 431 -22.28 -29.29 5.93
CA PRO A 431 -22.43 -30.20 4.80
C PRO A 431 -23.87 -30.66 4.54
N CYS A 432 -24.66 -30.87 5.60
CA CYS A 432 -26.07 -31.28 5.52
C CYS A 432 -26.96 -30.26 4.77
N LEU A 433 -26.54 -29.00 4.63
CA LEU A 433 -27.26 -28.01 3.83
C LEU A 433 -27.15 -28.30 2.33
N VAL A 434 -26.00 -28.80 1.88
CA VAL A 434 -25.86 -29.24 0.49
C VAL A 434 -26.75 -30.46 0.27
N GLU A 435 -26.80 -31.41 1.19
CA GLU A 435 -27.70 -32.57 1.10
C GLU A 435 -29.18 -32.18 1.05
N HIS A 436 -29.59 -31.18 1.82
CA HIS A 436 -30.96 -30.65 1.77
C HIS A 436 -31.24 -29.91 0.46
N PHE A 437 -30.25 -29.24 -0.13
CA PHE A 437 -30.38 -28.66 -1.46
C PHE A 437 -30.61 -29.76 -2.51
N LEU A 438 -29.84 -30.84 -2.41
CA LEU A 438 -29.95 -31.98 -3.31
C LEU A 438 -31.27 -32.74 -3.12
N SER A 439 -31.88 -32.75 -1.93
CA SER A 439 -33.21 -33.36 -1.74
C SER A 439 -34.33 -32.57 -2.45
N LEU A 440 -34.15 -31.26 -2.61
CA LEU A 440 -35.07 -30.37 -3.33
C LEU A 440 -34.81 -30.32 -4.85
N CYS A 441 -33.79 -31.02 -5.36
CA CYS A 441 -33.36 -30.94 -6.76
C CYS A 441 -34.48 -31.23 -7.78
N HIS A 442 -35.42 -32.11 -7.45
CA HIS A 442 -36.56 -32.44 -8.30
C HIS A 442 -37.49 -31.26 -8.60
N GLN A 443 -37.44 -30.19 -7.79
CA GLN A 443 -38.29 -29.01 -7.94
C GLN A 443 -37.57 -27.89 -8.72
N LEU A 444 -36.32 -28.09 -9.16
CA LEU A 444 -35.49 -27.07 -9.77
C LEU A 444 -35.63 -27.05 -11.30
N PRO A 445 -35.99 -25.91 -11.93
CA PRO A 445 -36.09 -25.78 -13.39
C PRO A 445 -34.73 -25.54 -14.05
N LEU A 446 -33.71 -26.36 -13.73
CA LEU A 446 -32.32 -26.23 -14.22
C LEU A 446 -32.12 -26.76 -15.66
N ASN A 447 -33.03 -26.42 -16.57
CA ASN A 447 -33.06 -26.93 -17.95
C ASN A 447 -31.86 -26.50 -18.83
N ASN A 448 -31.06 -25.55 -18.34
CA ASN A 448 -29.90 -24.99 -19.03
C ASN A 448 -28.56 -25.35 -18.36
N LEU A 449 -28.59 -26.16 -17.30
CA LEU A 449 -27.40 -26.52 -16.54
C LEU A 449 -26.46 -27.40 -17.37
N ARG A 450 -25.25 -26.90 -17.60
CA ARG A 450 -24.14 -27.59 -18.28
C ARG A 450 -23.05 -28.04 -17.33
N LYS A 451 -22.81 -27.29 -16.24
CA LYS A 451 -21.80 -27.66 -15.24
C LYS A 451 -22.35 -27.64 -13.82
N LEU A 452 -22.08 -28.69 -13.05
CA LEU A 452 -22.44 -28.77 -11.64
C LEU A 452 -21.20 -29.10 -10.80
N THR A 453 -20.92 -28.28 -9.80
CA THR A 453 -19.83 -28.52 -8.85
C THR A 453 -20.37 -28.56 -7.43
N LEU A 454 -20.10 -29.66 -6.73
CA LEU A 454 -20.53 -29.89 -5.36
C LEU A 454 -19.30 -30.07 -4.46
N ASN A 455 -19.11 -29.17 -3.50
CA ASN A 455 -18.00 -29.23 -2.56
C ASN A 455 -18.52 -29.52 -1.16
N SER A 456 -17.80 -30.38 -0.44
CA SER A 456 -18.10 -30.81 0.93
C SER A 456 -19.42 -31.58 1.05
N CYS A 457 -19.75 -32.42 0.08
CA CYS A 457 -20.85 -33.39 0.22
C CYS A 457 -20.43 -34.54 1.16
N THR A 458 -21.34 -34.98 2.01
CA THR A 458 -21.11 -36.14 2.91
C THR A 458 -21.91 -37.37 2.48
N ASN A 459 -23.09 -37.18 1.88
CA ASN A 459 -23.95 -38.25 1.39
C ASN A 459 -24.73 -37.79 0.15
N ILE A 460 -24.94 -38.70 -0.81
CA ILE A 460 -25.72 -38.45 -2.03
C ILE A 460 -26.99 -39.28 -1.97
N SER A 461 -28.16 -38.63 -2.02
CA SER A 461 -29.44 -39.33 -1.98
C SER A 461 -29.74 -40.04 -3.31
N SER A 462 -30.45 -41.17 -3.24
CA SER A 462 -30.93 -41.88 -4.43
C SER A 462 -31.83 -41.02 -5.32
N SER A 463 -32.57 -40.09 -4.71
CA SER A 463 -33.41 -39.10 -5.41
C SER A 463 -32.58 -38.17 -6.29
N PHE A 464 -31.43 -37.69 -5.79
CA PHE A 464 -30.51 -36.85 -6.55
C PHE A 464 -29.89 -37.59 -7.74
N VAL A 465 -29.53 -38.87 -7.57
CA VAL A 465 -28.99 -39.70 -8.67
C VAL A 465 -30.02 -39.85 -9.80
N VAL A 466 -31.28 -40.09 -9.46
CA VAL A 466 -32.37 -40.16 -10.45
C VAL A 466 -32.57 -38.82 -11.14
N TRP A 467 -32.56 -37.72 -10.41
CA TRP A 467 -32.64 -36.38 -11.02
C TRP A 467 -31.49 -36.10 -11.98
N LEU A 468 -30.25 -36.42 -11.58
CA LEU A 468 -29.05 -36.22 -12.38
C LEU A 468 -29.11 -37.01 -13.70
N SER A 469 -29.65 -38.23 -13.66
CA SER A 469 -29.84 -39.05 -14.87
C SER A 469 -30.81 -38.44 -15.89
N ASN A 470 -31.68 -37.53 -15.46
CA ASN A 470 -32.61 -36.82 -16.34
C ASN A 470 -32.04 -35.51 -16.92
N GLN A 471 -30.82 -35.09 -16.54
CA GLN A 471 -30.18 -33.86 -17.01
C GLN A 471 -29.39 -34.09 -18.30
N SER A 472 -30.09 -34.18 -19.43
CA SER A 472 -29.49 -34.48 -20.75
C SER A 472 -28.46 -33.45 -21.27
N LYS A 473 -28.42 -32.23 -20.71
CA LYS A 473 -27.51 -31.15 -21.13
C LYS A 473 -26.29 -30.97 -20.22
N LEU A 474 -26.14 -31.78 -19.17
CA LEU A 474 -25.02 -31.69 -18.25
C LEU A 474 -23.75 -32.21 -18.92
N GLU A 475 -22.76 -31.35 -19.10
CA GLU A 475 -21.47 -31.64 -19.73
C GLU A 475 -20.38 -31.99 -18.70
N ASP A 476 -20.50 -31.48 -17.46
CA ASP A 476 -19.44 -31.52 -16.46
C ASP A 476 -20.02 -31.63 -15.04
N LEU A 477 -19.64 -32.67 -14.29
CA LEU A 477 -20.03 -32.88 -12.89
C LEU A 477 -18.78 -33.07 -12.04
N ASN A 478 -18.58 -32.19 -11.07
CA ASN A 478 -17.45 -32.27 -10.14
C ASN A 478 -17.97 -32.41 -8.71
N VAL A 479 -17.58 -33.47 -8.01
CA VAL A 479 -17.96 -33.71 -6.60
C VAL A 479 -16.70 -33.85 -5.76
N TYR A 480 -16.50 -32.94 -4.82
CA TYR A 480 -15.35 -32.92 -3.92
C TYR A 480 -15.82 -33.18 -2.48
N ASN A 481 -15.55 -34.38 -1.97
CA ASN A 481 -15.77 -34.69 -0.56
C ASN A 481 -14.51 -34.27 0.22
N GLY A 482 -14.70 -33.62 1.36
CA GLY A 482 -13.64 -32.93 2.10
C GLY A 482 -12.49 -33.79 2.61
N ASP A 483 -12.51 -35.11 2.40
CA ASP A 483 -11.35 -35.99 2.54
C ASP A 483 -11.53 -37.17 1.56
N LEU A 484 -10.46 -37.48 0.84
CA LEU A 484 -10.30 -38.50 -0.23
C LEU A 484 -10.78 -38.10 -1.63
N GLU A 485 -9.79 -37.88 -2.50
CA GLU A 485 -9.91 -38.11 -3.94
C GLU A 485 -10.56 -39.48 -4.17
N VAL A 486 -11.83 -39.49 -4.58
CA VAL A 486 -12.41 -40.65 -5.26
C VAL A 486 -12.56 -40.24 -6.71
N GLY A 487 -11.52 -40.54 -7.49
CA GLY A 487 -11.62 -40.53 -8.93
C GLY A 487 -12.49 -41.69 -9.41
N ALA A 488 -13.55 -41.35 -10.14
CA ALA A 488 -14.09 -41.98 -11.35
C ALA A 488 -15.54 -41.53 -11.55
#